data_AF-C5AXU2-F1
#
_entry.id   AF-C5AXU2-F1
#
_cell.length_a   1.000
_cell.length_b   1.000
_cell.length_c   1.000
_cell.angle_alpha   90.00
_cell.angle_beta   90.00
_cell.angle_gamma   90.00
#
_symmetry.space_group_name_H-M   'P 1'
#
loop_
_entity.id
_entity.type
_entity.pdbx_description
1 polymer ?
#
loop_
_entity_poly.entity_id
_entity_poly.type
_entity_poly.pdbx_seq_one_letter_code
_entity_poly.pdbx_strand_id
1 'polypeptide(L)' 'MDLQTTIRDAIVTELQRQAEATDAAPKVSLAEDGFVDIHGRIDIDALIMVITGSLAGGP' A
#
# COMPACT_ATOMS: atom_id res chain seq x y z
N MET A 1 6.41 14.76 9.34
CA MET A 1 6.52 14.02 8.07
C MET A 1 6.24 14.95 6.93
N ASP A 2 6.90 14.76 5.80
CA ASP A 2 6.49 15.40 4.55
C ASP A 2 5.33 14.60 3.92
N LEU A 3 4.49 15.26 3.12
CA LEU A 3 3.33 14.69 2.46
C LEU A 3 3.65 13.46 1.59
N GLN A 4 4.76 13.50 0.86
CA GLN A 4 5.23 12.39 0.02
C GLN A 4 5.61 11.18 0.87
N THR A 5 6.25 11.38 2.02
CA THR A 5 6.53 10.31 2.99
C THR A 5 5.23 9.69 3.50
N THR A 6 4.25 10.50 3.91
CA THR A 6 2.93 9.99 4.35
C THR A 6 2.19 9.19 3.28
N ILE A 7 2.24 9.64 2.02
CA ILE A 7 1.62 8.92 0.90
C ILE A 7 2.36 7.61 0.63
N ARG A 8 3.70 7.63 0.62
CA ARG A 8 4.53 6.43 0.41
C ARG A 8 4.23 5.38 1.48
N ASP A 9 4.20 5.79 2.74
CA ASP A 9 3.96 4.89 3.87
C ASP A 9 2.57 4.26 3.77
N ALA A 10 1.53 5.07 3.46
CA ALA A 10 0.17 4.57 3.25
C ALA A 10 0.08 3.55 2.09
N ILE A 11 0.78 3.79 0.98
CA ILE A 11 0.87 2.84 -0.14
C ILE A 11 1.50 1.52 0.33
N VAL A 12 2.66 1.60 0.99
CA VAL A 12 3.41 0.42 1.45
C VAL A 12 2.60 -0.39 2.46
N THR A 13 2.00 0.27 3.44
CA THR A 13 1.17 -0.36 4.47
C THR A 13 0.00 -1.13 3.85
N GLU A 14 -0.72 -0.53 2.91
CA GLU A 14 -1.88 -1.21 2.30
C GLU A 14 -1.46 -2.35 1.37
N LEU A 15 -0.36 -2.19 0.61
CA LEU A 15 0.17 -3.29 -0.21
C LEU A 15 0.61 -4.48 0.64
N GLN A 16 1.26 -4.23 1.80
CA GLN A 16 1.61 -5.29 2.75
C GLN A 16 0.37 -5.94 3.37
N ARG A 17 -0.62 -5.15 3.78
CA ARG A 17 -1.89 -5.67 4.33
C ARG A 17 -2.61 -6.59 3.34
N GLN A 18 -2.63 -6.22 2.06
CA GLN A 18 -3.22 -7.08 1.02
C GLN A 18 -2.39 -8.35 0.77
N ALA A 19 -1.06 -8.27 0.84
CA ALA A 19 -0.18 -9.44 0.70
C ALA A 19 -0.35 -10.45 1.86
N GLU A 20 -0.81 -10.00 3.02
CA GLU A 20 -1.12 -10.84 4.19
C GLU A 20 -2.55 -11.41 4.17
N ALA A 21 -3.38 -11.06 3.17
CA ALA A 21 -4.73 -11.60 3.04
C ALA A 21 -4.71 -13.12 2.84
N THR A 22 -5.76 -13.81 3.30
CA THR A 22 -5.78 -15.28 3.32
C THR A 22 -6.23 -15.91 2.01
N ASP A 23 -6.99 -15.18 1.18
CA ASP A 23 -7.52 -15.67 -0.08
C ASP A 23 -6.97 -14.85 -1.26
N ALA A 24 -6.38 -15.55 -2.24
CA ALA A 24 -5.80 -14.98 -3.46
C ALA A 24 -4.86 -13.76 -3.27
N ALA A 25 -4.12 -13.72 -2.15
CA ALA A 25 -3.24 -12.60 -1.86
C ALA A 25 -2.13 -12.40 -2.90
N PRO A 26 -1.84 -11.14 -3.29
CA PRO A 26 -0.72 -10.81 -4.14
C PRO A 26 0.61 -11.07 -3.41
N LYS A 27 1.66 -11.39 -4.17
CA LYS A 27 3.03 -11.29 -3.67
C LYS A 27 3.52 -9.87 -3.92
N VAL A 28 4.00 -9.21 -2.87
CA VAL A 28 4.54 -7.85 -2.93
C VAL A 28 5.99 -7.86 -2.47
N SER A 29 6.89 -7.24 -3.23
CA SER A 29 8.31 -7.09 -2.90
C SER A 29 8.71 -5.61 -2.96
N LEU A 30 9.35 -5.14 -1.89
CA LEU A 30 9.83 -3.76 -1.70
C LEU A 30 11.36 -3.71 -1.66
N ALA A 31 12.02 -4.61 -2.39
CA ALA A 31 13.46 -4.81 -2.30
C ALA A 31 14.30 -3.67 -2.91
N GLU A 32 13.70 -2.84 -3.77
CA GLU A 32 14.35 -1.69 -4.42
C GLU A 32 13.65 -0.38 -4.01
N ASP A 33 14.43 0.59 -3.55
CA ASP A 33 13.90 1.87 -3.09
C ASP A 33 13.15 2.61 -4.20
N GLY A 34 11.87 2.89 -3.96
CA GLY A 34 11.02 3.60 -4.92
C GLY A 34 10.35 2.71 -5.96
N PHE A 35 10.57 1.40 -5.91
CA PHE A 35 9.91 0.43 -6.77
C PHE A 35 9.17 -0.62 -5.93
N VAL A 36 8.15 -1.23 -6.54
CA VAL A 36 7.43 -2.36 -5.94
C VAL A 36 7.10 -3.38 -7.02
N ASP A 37 7.50 -4.62 -6.80
CA ASP A 37 7.10 -5.74 -7.65
C ASP A 37 5.82 -6.37 -7.09
N ILE A 38 4.83 -6.55 -7.96
CA ILE A 38 3.52 -7.09 -7.59
C ILE A 38 3.18 -8.26 -8.52
N HIS A 39 2.97 -9.43 -7.94
CA HIS A 39 2.47 -10.61 -8.63
C HIS A 39 1.14 -11.04 -8.04
N GLY A 40 0.05 -10.79 -8.77
CA GLY A 40 -1.31 -11.08 -8.33
C GLY A 40 -2.21 -9.88 -8.56
N ARG A 41 -3.32 -9.82 -7.80
CA ARG A 41 -4.30 -8.73 -7.90
C ARG A 41 -4.18 -7.82 -6.68
N ILE A 42 -4.21 -6.52 -6.92
CA ILE A 42 -4.39 -5.50 -5.90
C ILE A 42 -5.85 -5.04 -5.97
N ASP A 43 -6.46 -4.86 -4.81
CA ASP A 43 -7.69 -4.10 -4.67
C ASP A 43 -7.33 -2.61 -4.68
N ILE A 44 -7.60 -1.95 -5.81
CA ILE A 44 -7.30 -0.53 -6.02
C ILE A 44 -8.23 0.36 -5.21
N ASP A 45 -9.47 -0.05 -4.96
CA ASP A 45 -10.42 0.75 -4.19
C ASP A 45 -10.01 0.79 -2.72
N ALA A 46 -9.56 -0.34 -2.17
CA ALA A 46 -8.97 -0.41 -0.83
C ALA A 46 -7.69 0.45 -0.73
N LEU A 47 -6.83 0.42 -1.76
CA LEU A 47 -5.63 1.25 -1.82
C LEU A 47 -5.95 2.74 -1.82
N ILE A 48 -6.91 3.18 -2.65
CA ILE A 48 -7.37 4.57 -2.69
C ILE A 48 -7.93 4.99 -1.33
N MET A 49 -8.71 4.14 -0.67
CA MET A 49 -9.30 4.44 0.63
C MET A 49 -8.24 4.73 1.70
N VAL A 50 -7.21 3.89 1.80
CA VAL A 50 -6.13 4.06 2.79
C VAL A 50 -5.32 5.33 2.52
N ILE A 51 -4.93 5.56 1.26
CA ILE A 51 -4.18 6.77 0.88
C ILE A 51 -5.01 8.02 1.16
N THR A 52 -6.30 8.01 0.84
CA THR A 52 -7.18 9.17 1.10
C THR A 52 -7.35 9.39 2.60
N GLY A 53 -7.44 8.31 3.39
CA GLY A 53 -7.52 8.38 4.86
C GLY A 53 -6.29 9.00 5.51
N SER A 54 -5.08 8.65 5.07
CA SER A 54 -3.84 9.23 5.60
C SER A 54 -3.72 10.74 5.30
N LEU A 55 -4.27 11.19 4.17
CA LEU A 55 -4.31 12.61 3.79
C LEU A 55 -5.35 13.42 4.58
N ALA A 56 -6.45 12.79 4.99
CA ALA A 56 -7.55 13.44 5.71
C ALA A 56 -7.27 13.67 7.21
N GLY A 57 -6.08 13.28 7.71
CA GLY A 57 -5.69 13.41 9.12
C GLY A 57 -5.76 12.11 9.93
N GLY A 58 -5.78 10.95 9.27
CA GLY A 58 -5.65 9.66 9.94
C GLY A 58 -4.19 9.36 10.34
N PRO A 59 -3.95 8.72 11.50
CA PRO A 59 -2.62 8.23 11.90
C PRO A 59 -2.09 7.14 10.97
#